data_AF-A0A5N8XVK2-F1
#
_entry.id   AF-A0A5N8XVK2-F1
#
_cell.length_a   1.000
_cell.length_b   1.000
_cell.length_c   1.000
_cell.angle_alpha   90.00
_cell.angle_beta   90.00
_cell.angle_gamma   90.00
#
_symmetry.space_group_name_H-M   'P 1'
#
loop_
_entity.id
_entity.type
_entity.pdbx_description
1 polymer ?
#
loop_
_entity_poly.entity_id
_entity_poly.type
_entity_poly.pdbx_seq_one_letter_code
_entity_poly.pdbx_strand_id
1 'polypeptide(L)'
;MKISRTASWFLAAFGAWSWVIWVTFTKNLFADASGLAFDHGKPTAYLWVHLALAIVSFILGTVIGVIGLRGVRAFRRADVAARAEHVDAS
;
A
#
# COMPACT_ATOMS: atom_id res chain seq x y z
N MET A 1 7.01 21.75 2.02
CA MET A 1 7.82 20.82 2.84
C MET A 1 8.33 19.70 1.94
N LYS A 2 9.65 19.46 1.89
CA LYS A 2 10.23 18.36 1.11
C LYS A 2 9.97 17.06 1.89
N ILE A 3 9.23 16.11 1.32
CA ILE A 3 9.08 14.76 1.92
C ILE A 3 10.49 14.17 2.04
N SER A 4 10.93 13.81 3.23
CA SER A 4 12.28 13.25 3.42
C SER A 4 12.42 11.89 2.73
N ARG A 5 13.66 11.47 2.42
CA ARG A 5 13.95 10.12 1.87
C ARG A 5 13.33 9.02 2.75
N THR A 6 13.41 9.16 4.06
CA THR A 6 12.83 8.24 5.04
C THR A 6 11.30 8.18 4.93
N ALA A 7 10.66 9.34 4.82
CA ALA A 7 9.20 9.40 4.68
C ALA A 7 8.71 8.75 3.37
N SER A 8 9.43 8.92 2.26
CA SER A 8 9.06 8.27 0.99
C SER A 8 9.14 6.74 1.07
N TRP A 9 10.19 6.21 1.70
CA TRP A 9 10.32 4.77 1.96
C TRP A 9 9.26 4.26 2.92
N PHE A 10 8.95 5.03 3.96
CA PHE A 10 7.87 4.71 4.88
C PHE A 10 6.53 4.59 4.15
N LEU A 11 6.17 5.55 3.29
CA LEU A 11 4.93 5.50 2.51
C LEU A 11 4.89 4.30 1.55
N ALA A 12 6.03 3.98 0.92
CA ALA A 12 6.13 2.82 0.03
C ALA A 12 5.96 1.50 0.81
N ALA A 13 6.65 1.35 1.94
CA ALA A 13 6.53 0.18 2.81
C ALA A 13 5.12 0.06 3.41
N PHE A 14 4.53 1.18 3.83
CA PHE A 14 3.16 1.23 4.33
C PHE A 14 2.15 0.77 3.28
N GLY A 15 2.27 1.23 2.03
CA GLY A 15 1.42 0.76 0.94
C GLY A 15 1.56 -0.74 0.68
N ALA A 16 2.78 -1.27 0.68
CA ALA A 16 3.04 -2.70 0.52
C ALA A 16 2.48 -3.52 1.70
N TRP A 17 2.65 -3.06 2.93
CA TRP A 17 2.07 -3.68 4.11
C TRP A 17 0.53 -3.66 4.06
N SER A 18 -0.05 -2.55 3.63
CA SER A 18 -1.50 -2.40 3.45
C SER A 18 -2.05 -3.47 2.51
N TRP A 19 -1.35 -3.76 1.40
CA TRP A 19 -1.74 -4.87 0.51
C TRP A 19 -1.76 -6.22 1.22
N VAL A 20 -0.73 -6.53 2.00
CA VAL A 20 -0.66 -7.80 2.75
C VAL A 20 -1.86 -7.93 3.70
N ILE A 21 -2.18 -6.88 4.45
CA ILE A 21 -3.32 -6.86 5.37
C ILE A 21 -4.63 -7.09 4.61
N TRP A 22 -4.91 -6.30 3.58
CA TRP A 22 -6.21 -6.34 2.92
C TRP A 22 -6.43 -7.60 2.09
N VAL A 23 -5.38 -8.13 1.44
CA VAL A 23 -5.46 -9.42 0.74
C VAL A 23 -5.70 -10.55 1.74
N THR A 24 -4.98 -10.58 2.85
CA THR A 24 -5.14 -11.62 3.88
C THR A 24 -6.52 -11.55 4.54
N PHE A 25 -6.96 -10.33 4.89
CA PHE A 25 -8.28 -10.11 5.46
C PHE A 25 -9.39 -10.56 4.49
N THR A 26 -9.29 -10.20 3.21
CA THR A 26 -10.29 -10.58 2.20
C THR A 26 -10.33 -12.10 2.02
N LYS A 27 -9.18 -12.78 2.00
CA LYS A 27 -9.11 -14.25 1.96
C LYS A 27 -9.79 -14.87 3.19
N ASN A 28 -9.53 -14.34 4.38
CA ASN A 28 -10.15 -14.82 5.61
C ASN A 28 -11.65 -14.52 5.68
N LEU A 29 -12.09 -13.39 5.11
CA LEU A 29 -13.50 -13.02 5.02
C LEU A 29 -14.28 -14.00 4.14
N PHE A 30 -13.73 -14.36 2.97
CA PHE A 30 -14.35 -15.37 2.09
C PHE A 30 -14.23 -16.80 2.63
N ALA A 31 -13.21 -17.10 3.44
CA ALA A 31 -13.09 -18.36 4.17
C ALA A 31 -14.01 -18.42 5.40
N ASP A 32 -14.83 -17.39 5.63
CA ASP A 32 -15.74 -17.26 6.77
C ASP A 32 -15.05 -17.47 8.13
N ALA A 33 -13.84 -16.93 8.29
CA ALA A 33 -13.07 -17.13 9.52
C ALA A 33 -13.77 -16.57 10.78
N SER A 34 -14.71 -15.64 10.63
CA SER A 34 -15.53 -15.11 11.72
C SER A 34 -16.85 -15.86 11.93
N GLY A 35 -17.28 -16.71 10.99
CA GLY A 35 -18.59 -17.37 10.99
C GLY A 35 -19.79 -16.44 10.77
N LEU A 36 -19.54 -15.19 10.35
CA LEU A 36 -20.56 -14.16 10.13
C LEU A 36 -20.75 -13.81 8.65
N ALA A 37 -19.83 -14.26 7.79
CA ALA A 37 -19.77 -13.85 6.39
C ALA A 37 -20.86 -14.55 5.55
N PHE A 38 -21.24 -15.76 5.94
CA PHE A 38 -22.28 -16.53 5.30
C PHE A 38 -23.31 -17.04 6.31
N ASP A 39 -24.58 -16.98 5.92
CA ASP A 39 -25.69 -17.61 6.63
C ASP A 39 -26.38 -18.60 5.67
N HIS A 40 -26.34 -19.89 6.02
CA HIS A 40 -26.81 -20.98 5.16
C HIS A 40 -26.29 -20.91 3.71
N GLY A 41 -25.02 -20.51 3.54
CA GLY A 41 -24.38 -20.35 2.23
C GLY A 41 -24.76 -19.06 1.48
N LYS A 42 -25.56 -18.17 2.07
CA LYS A 42 -25.89 -16.86 1.52
C LYS A 42 -24.99 -15.77 2.12
N PRO A 43 -24.45 -14.86 1.29
CA PRO A 43 -23.63 -13.76 1.79
C PRO A 43 -24.45 -12.81 2.67
N THR A 44 -23.93 -12.47 3.85
CA THR A 44 -24.59 -11.58 4.80
C THR A 44 -24.22 -10.11 4.56
N ALA A 45 -24.93 -9.19 5.23
CA ALA A 45 -24.55 -7.77 5.25
C ALA A 45 -23.14 -7.56 5.83
N TYR A 46 -22.72 -8.39 6.79
CA TYR A 46 -21.38 -8.34 7.37
C TYR A 46 -20.31 -8.52 6.29
N LEU A 47 -20.47 -9.51 5.40
CA LEU A 47 -19.55 -9.73 4.28
C LEU A 47 -19.48 -8.50 3.38
N TRP A 48 -20.61 -7.94 2.96
CA TRP A 48 -20.65 -6.82 2.02
C TRP A 48 -20.02 -5.55 2.60
N VAL A 49 -20.32 -5.21 3.86
CA VAL A 49 -19.75 -4.03 4.52
C VAL A 49 -18.22 -4.17 4.63
N HIS A 50 -17.74 -5.32 5.08
CA HIS A 50 -16.30 -5.55 5.25
C HIS A 50 -15.56 -5.65 3.92
N LEU A 51 -16.19 -6.25 2.90
CA LEU A 51 -15.62 -6.31 1.57
C LEU A 51 -15.49 -4.91 0.95
N ALA A 52 -16.52 -4.07 1.08
CA ALA A 52 -16.46 -2.68 0.62
C ALA A 52 -15.36 -1.89 1.35
N LEU A 53 -15.27 -2.01 2.68
CA LEU A 53 -14.21 -1.39 3.48
C LEU A 53 -12.82 -1.88 3.06
N ALA A 54 -12.66 -3.17 2.79
CA ALA A 54 -11.40 -3.75 2.34
C ALA A 54 -10.99 -3.22 0.97
N ILE A 55 -11.92 -3.13 0.01
CA ILE A 55 -11.66 -2.59 -1.34
C ILE A 55 -11.24 -1.11 -1.27
N VAL A 56 -12.02 -0.27 -0.58
CA VAL A 56 -11.72 1.15 -0.44
C VAL A 56 -10.36 1.36 0.22
N SER A 57 -10.09 0.63 1.29
CA SER A 57 -8.83 0.74 2.02
C SER A 57 -7.64 0.22 1.22
N PHE A 58 -7.83 -0.84 0.42
CA PHE A 58 -6.81 -1.35 -0.50
C PHE A 58 -6.45 -0.31 -1.57
N ILE A 59 -7.44 0.38 -2.14
CA ILE A 59 -7.22 1.46 -3.09
C ILE A 59 -6.43 2.60 -2.44
N LEU A 60 -6.83 3.05 -1.24
CA LEU A 60 -6.11 4.09 -0.51
C LEU A 60 -4.66 3.68 -0.21
N GLY A 61 -4.43 2.45 0.26
CA GLY A 61 -3.10 1.90 0.48
C GLY A 61 -2.26 1.86 -0.81
N THR A 62 -2.88 1.52 -1.93
CA THR A 62 -2.23 1.54 -3.26
C THR A 62 -1.79 2.94 -3.67
N VAL A 63 -2.69 3.93 -3.52
CA VAL A 63 -2.38 5.33 -3.82
C VAL A 63 -1.21 5.83 -2.96
N ILE A 64 -1.22 5.53 -1.66
CA ILE A 64 -0.12 5.88 -0.74
C ILE A 64 1.19 5.21 -1.17
N GLY A 65 1.15 3.91 -1.49
CA GLY A 65 2.32 3.17 -1.95
C GLY A 65 2.91 3.74 -3.25
N VAL A 66 2.05 4.11 -4.21
CA VAL A 66 2.47 4.75 -5.47
C VAL A 66 3.12 6.11 -5.20
N ILE A 67 2.57 6.93 -4.30
CA ILE A 67 3.16 8.21 -3.91
C ILE A 67 4.54 7.99 -3.29
N GLY A 68 4.67 7.03 -2.36
CA GLY A 68 5.95 6.66 -1.75
C GLY A 68 6.98 6.20 -2.79
N LEU A 69 6.60 5.31 -3.70
CA LEU A 69 7.47 4.82 -4.78
C LEU A 69 7.92 5.95 -5.72
N ARG A 70 7.05 6.91 -6.04
CA ARG A 70 7.42 8.09 -6.83
C ARG A 70 8.43 8.96 -6.09
N GLY A 71 8.24 9.16 -4.78
CA GLY A 71 9.20 9.85 -3.91
C GLY A 71 10.58 9.19 -3.93
N VAL A 72 10.63 7.87 -3.69
CA VAL A 72 11.89 7.10 -3.71
C VAL A 72 12.59 7.20 -5.08
N ARG A 73 11.85 7.05 -6.18
CA ARG A 73 12.42 7.15 -7.54
C ARG A 73 12.97 8.54 -7.86
N ALA A 74 12.27 9.61 -7.43
CA ALA A 74 12.73 10.98 -7.63
C ALA A 74 14.04 11.27 -6.88
N PHE A 75 14.13 10.85 -5.61
CA PHE A 75 15.36 11.00 -4.82
C PHE A 75 16.52 10.17 -5.33
N ARG A 76 16.27 9.00 -5.91
CA ARG A 76 17.33 8.19 -6.52
C ARG A 76 17.91 8.85 -7.77
N ARG A 77 17.07 9.50 -8.59
CA ARG A 77 17.53 10.23 -9.79
C ARG A 77 18.38 11.44 -9.44
N ALA A 78 17.97 12.23 -8.43
CA ALA A 78 18.73 13.40 -7.99
C ALA A 78 20.11 13.02 -7.42
N ASP A 79 20.18 11.94 -6.66
CA ASP A 79 21.44 11.44 -6.07
C ASP A 79 22.42 10.92 -7.13
N VAL A 80 21.93 10.23 -8.17
CA VAL A 80 22.76 9.79 -9.29
C VAL A 80 23.32 10.97 -10.09
N ALA A 81 22.49 11.99 -10.35
CA ALA A 81 22.92 13.19 -11.08
C ALA A 81 24.02 13.96 -10.30
N ALA A 82 23.84 14.17 -9.00
CA ALA A 82 24.84 14.84 -8.16
C ALA A 82 26.17 14.07 -8.10
N ARG A 83 26.14 12.73 -8.09
CA ARG A 83 27.34 11.90 -8.12
C ARG A 83 28.08 11.97 -9.46
N ALA A 84 27.35 12.07 -10.57
CA ALA A 84 27.94 12.22 -11.90
C ALA A 84 28.64 13.58 -12.06
N GLU A 85 28.03 14.65 -11.56
CA GLU A 85 28.63 16.00 -11.57
C GLU A 85 29.92 16.07 -10.75
N HIS A 86 29.97 15.42 -9.58
CA HIS A 86 31.19 15.37 -8.77
C HIS A 86 32.33 14.58 -9.43
N VAL A 87 32.02 13.52 -10.21
CA VAL A 87 33.05 12.72 -10.91
C VAL A 87 33.61 13.47 -12.12
N ASP A 88 32.79 14.25 -12.82
CA ASP A 88 33.24 15.06 -13.96
C ASP A 88 34.08 16.28 -13.51
N ALA A 89 33.85 16.75 -12.29
CA ALA A 89 34.58 17.88 -11.70
C ALA A 89 35.94 17.51 -11.06
N SER A 90 36.32 16.23 -11.02
CA SER A 90 37.56 15.71 -10.40
C SER A 90 38.53 15.16 -11.43
#